data_AF-A0A4Q3ND44-F1
#
_entry.id   AF-A0A4Q3ND44-F1
#
_cell.length_a   1.000
_cell.length_b   1.000
_cell.length_c   1.000
_cell.angle_alpha   90.00
_cell.angle_beta   90.00
_cell.angle_gamma   90.00
#
_symmetry.space_group_name_H-M   'P 1'
#
loop_
_entity.id
_entity.type
_entity.pdbx_description
1 polymer ?
#
loop_
_entity_poly.entity_id
_entity_poly.type
_entity_poly.pdbx_seq_one_letter_code
_entity_poly.pdbx_strand_id
1 'polypeptide(L)'
;MQPAATSTFAAAIAPPPQQLSLDASDEFETLDAASYCPTELLGTFTLLMAGHGRCVSAAMMLGDREYAMWQLARAHTLADDALRLVAVRLFTYFDDPRGWGLSLQR
;
A
#
# COMPACT_ATOMS: atom_id res chain seq x y z
N MET A 1 36.43 47.60 -25.80
CA MET A 1 35.17 46.81 -25.84
C MET A 1 35.00 46.24 -27.24
N GLN A 2 35.30 44.96 -27.40
CA GLN A 2 34.79 43.98 -28.40
C GLN A 2 35.57 42.67 -28.20
N PRO A 3 34.91 41.51 -28.00
CA PRO A 3 35.55 40.20 -28.04
C PRO A 3 35.22 39.51 -29.38
N ALA A 4 36.24 38.99 -30.06
CA ALA A 4 36.08 38.02 -31.13
C ALA A 4 37.36 37.18 -31.23
N ALA A 5 37.34 35.99 -30.67
CA ALA A 5 38.30 34.96 -30.99
C ALA A 5 37.54 33.66 -31.24
N THR A 6 37.79 33.17 -32.44
CA THR A 6 37.16 32.08 -33.15
C THR A 6 37.81 30.75 -32.76
N SER A 7 36.96 29.72 -32.68
CA SER A 7 37.22 28.32 -33.06
C SER A 7 38.30 27.51 -32.33
N THR A 8 37.87 26.41 -31.72
CA THR A 8 38.38 25.07 -32.03
C THR A 8 37.45 24.03 -31.39
N PHE A 9 36.93 23.11 -32.20
CA PHE A 9 36.11 21.99 -31.79
C PHE A 9 36.99 20.73 -31.77
N ALA A 10 37.19 20.12 -30.61
CA ALA A 10 37.60 18.73 -30.47
C ALA A 10 37.42 18.23 -29.03
N ALA A 11 36.52 17.26 -28.90
CA ALA A 11 36.67 16.02 -28.14
C ALA A 11 35.56 15.72 -27.10
N ALA A 12 34.95 14.56 -27.37
CA ALA A 12 34.47 13.58 -26.40
C ALA A 12 33.17 13.90 -25.64
N ILE A 13 32.03 13.54 -26.25
CA ILE A 13 31.00 12.79 -25.51
C ILE A 13 30.39 11.78 -26.48
N ALA A 14 30.57 10.50 -26.20
CA ALA A 14 29.90 9.43 -26.93
C ALA A 14 28.37 9.64 -26.89
N PRO A 15 27.64 9.40 -28.00
CA PRO A 15 26.18 9.35 -27.96
C PRO A 15 25.77 8.11 -27.17
N PRO A 16 24.91 8.21 -26.13
CA PRO A 16 24.25 7.02 -25.62
C PRO A 16 23.41 6.42 -26.76
N PRO A 17 23.55 5.13 -27.08
CA PRO A 17 22.71 4.50 -28.09
C PRO A 17 21.27 4.50 -27.58
N GLN A 18 20.38 4.98 -28.44
CA GLN A 18 18.94 4.99 -28.23
C GLN A 18 18.43 3.55 -28.25
N GLN A 19 18.01 3.04 -27.09
CA GLN A 19 17.04 1.94 -27.01
C GLN A 19 15.69 2.53 -26.60
N LEU A 20 15.02 3.15 -27.57
CA LEU A 20 13.57 3.27 -27.59
C LEU A 20 13.00 1.88 -27.87
N SER A 21 12.51 1.18 -26.84
CA SER A 21 11.38 0.24 -26.88
C SER A 21 11.34 -0.58 -25.60
N LEU A 22 10.20 -0.48 -24.89
CA LEU A 22 9.58 -1.37 -23.90
C LEU A 22 8.52 -0.48 -23.22
N ASP A 23 7.39 -0.17 -23.85
CA ASP A 23 6.15 -0.97 -23.87
C ASP A 23 6.06 -2.07 -22.80
N ALA A 24 4.88 -2.11 -22.15
CA ALA A 24 4.48 -3.01 -21.07
C ALA A 24 5.07 -2.65 -19.68
N SER A 25 4.29 -2.21 -18.69
CA SER A 25 2.84 -2.09 -18.61
C SER A 25 2.53 -0.97 -17.61
N ASP A 26 1.30 -0.45 -17.67
CA ASP A 26 0.52 -0.36 -16.45
C ASP A 26 0.63 -1.75 -15.79
N GLU A 27 1.71 -2.01 -15.06
CA GLU A 27 1.70 -3.01 -14.02
C GLU A 27 0.74 -2.39 -13.01
N PHE A 28 -0.55 -2.50 -13.31
CA PHE A 28 -1.53 -2.91 -12.33
C PHE A 28 -0.81 -4.03 -11.61
N GLU A 29 -0.07 -3.66 -10.55
CA GLU A 29 0.58 -4.56 -9.63
C GLU A 29 -0.46 -5.62 -9.47
N THR A 30 -0.17 -6.77 -10.04
CA THR A 30 -1.10 -7.86 -10.10
C THR A 30 -1.05 -8.33 -8.67
N LEU A 31 -1.79 -7.61 -7.81
CA LEU A 31 -1.48 -7.35 -6.40
C LEU A 31 -1.22 -8.70 -5.81
N ASP A 32 0.07 -9.03 -5.75
CA ASP A 32 0.49 -10.35 -5.39
C ASP A 32 0.03 -10.46 -3.95
N ALA A 33 -0.90 -11.39 -3.73
CA ALA A 33 -1.60 -11.58 -2.49
C ALA A 33 -0.66 -12.02 -1.34
N ALA A 34 0.65 -11.81 -1.46
CA ALA A 34 1.69 -12.41 -0.65
C ALA A 34 2.28 -11.50 0.44
N SER A 35 2.04 -10.19 0.45
CA SER A 35 2.47 -9.36 1.60
C SER A 35 1.82 -7.99 1.64
N TYR A 36 0.48 -7.96 1.68
CA TYR A 36 -0.22 -6.76 2.09
C TYR A 36 0.17 -6.46 3.53
N CYS A 37 0.98 -5.42 3.78
CA CYS A 37 1.32 -5.04 5.15
C CYS A 37 0.01 -4.66 5.86
N PRO A 38 -0.48 -5.47 6.81
CA PRO A 38 -1.78 -5.25 7.43
C PRO A 38 -1.80 -3.94 8.24
N THR A 39 -0.63 -3.44 8.61
CA THR A 39 -0.42 -2.23 9.40
C THR A 39 -0.95 -0.97 8.70
N GLU A 40 -0.72 -0.83 7.40
CA GLU A 40 -1.21 0.33 6.64
C GLU A 40 -2.73 0.28 6.50
N LEU A 41 -3.26 -0.90 6.15
CA LEU A 41 -4.70 -1.15 6.06
C LEU A 41 -5.42 -0.91 7.40
N LEU A 42 -4.80 -1.35 8.50
CA LEU A 42 -5.26 -1.11 9.85
C LEU A 42 -5.21 0.37 10.21
N GLY A 43 -4.16 1.08 9.79
CA GLY A 43 -4.08 2.54 9.93
C GLY A 43 -5.27 3.22 9.26
N THR A 44 -5.53 2.90 7.99
CA THR A 44 -6.69 3.43 7.27
C THR A 44 -8.01 3.06 7.93
N PHE A 45 -8.18 1.81 8.35
CA PHE A 45 -9.39 1.34 9.04
C PHE A 45 -9.65 2.10 10.33
N THR A 46 -8.62 2.24 11.17
CA THR A 46 -8.73 2.95 12.46
C THR A 46 -9.05 4.43 12.27
N LEU A 47 -8.48 5.08 11.25
CA LEU A 47 -8.79 6.46 10.88
C LEU A 47 -10.24 6.62 10.40
N LEU A 48 -10.70 5.74 9.51
CA LEU A 48 -12.08 5.78 9.01
C LEU A 48 -13.08 5.56 10.15
N MET A 49 -12.84 4.56 11.02
CA MET A 49 -13.66 4.34 12.21
C MET A 49 -13.66 5.54 13.17
N ALA A 50 -12.52 6.20 13.36
CA ALA A 50 -12.42 7.40 14.17
C ALA A 50 -13.24 8.56 13.59
N GLY A 51 -13.31 8.68 12.25
CA GLY A 51 -14.20 9.61 11.55
C GLY A 51 -15.69 9.38 11.87
N HIS A 52 -16.08 8.15 12.19
CA HIS A 52 -17.43 7.78 12.67
C HIS A 52 -17.57 7.86 14.21
N GLY A 53 -16.61 8.48 14.91
CA GLY A 53 -16.62 8.62 16.37
C GLY A 53 -16.25 7.36 17.15
N ARG A 54 -15.59 6.39 16.49
CA ARG A 54 -15.17 5.12 17.11
C ARG A 54 -13.66 4.92 17.01
N CYS A 55 -12.98 5.02 18.13
CA CYS A 55 -11.56 4.65 18.20
C CYS A 55 -11.42 3.13 18.27
N VAL A 56 -10.67 2.55 17.32
CA VAL A 56 -10.29 1.14 17.31
C VAL A 56 -8.78 1.04 17.49
N SER A 57 -8.31 0.05 18.24
CA SER A 57 -6.88 -0.19 18.43
C SER A 57 -6.37 -1.23 17.44
N ALA A 58 -5.45 -0.82 16.56
CA ALA A 58 -4.77 -1.74 15.65
C ALA A 58 -4.00 -2.83 16.40
N ALA A 59 -3.41 -2.53 17.56
CA ALA A 59 -2.72 -3.50 18.39
C ALA A 59 -3.68 -4.57 18.95
N MET A 60 -4.87 -4.17 19.41
CA MET A 60 -5.90 -5.12 19.83
C MET A 60 -6.41 -5.94 18.65
N MET A 61 -6.62 -5.31 17.50
CA MET A 61 -7.00 -6.04 16.29
C MET A 61 -5.94 -7.04 15.86
N LEU A 62 -4.65 -6.80 16.11
CA LEU A 62 -3.54 -7.72 15.81
C LEU A 62 -3.25 -8.78 16.89
N GLY A 63 -3.74 -8.57 18.12
CA GLY A 63 -3.59 -9.52 19.23
C GLY A 63 -4.81 -10.41 19.48
N ASP A 64 -6.00 -9.97 19.07
CA ASP A 64 -7.28 -10.65 19.32
C ASP A 64 -8.11 -10.70 18.03
N ARG A 65 -8.23 -11.91 17.48
CA ARG A 65 -8.97 -12.16 16.23
C ARG A 65 -10.47 -11.94 16.41
N GLU A 66 -11.03 -12.29 17.55
CA GLU A 66 -12.46 -12.14 17.81
C GLU A 66 -12.82 -10.65 17.87
N TYR A 67 -11.98 -9.87 18.57
CA TYR A 67 -12.07 -8.43 18.56
C TYR A 67 -11.97 -7.84 17.14
N ALA A 68 -10.99 -8.29 16.34
CA ALA A 68 -10.86 -7.85 14.96
C ALA A 68 -12.11 -8.14 14.13
N MET A 69 -12.61 -9.38 14.16
CA MET A 69 -13.82 -9.81 13.45
C MET A 69 -15.04 -8.97 13.84
N TRP A 70 -15.21 -8.72 15.13
CA TRP A 70 -16.33 -7.92 15.62
C TRP A 70 -16.26 -6.47 15.11
N GLN A 71 -15.06 -5.87 15.06
CA GLN A 71 -14.89 -4.52 14.52
C GLN A 71 -15.14 -4.46 13.02
N LEU A 72 -14.73 -5.47 12.26
CA LEU A 72 -15.01 -5.57 10.83
C LEU A 72 -16.52 -5.73 10.56
N ALA A 73 -17.18 -6.62 11.28
CA ALA A 73 -18.64 -6.76 11.22
C ALA A 73 -19.36 -5.44 11.54
N ARG A 74 -18.83 -4.68 12.50
CA ARG A 74 -19.37 -3.38 12.86
C ARG A 74 -19.14 -2.32 11.77
N ALA A 75 -17.99 -2.33 11.11
CA ALA A 75 -17.71 -1.45 10.00
C ALA A 75 -18.72 -1.60 8.85
N HIS A 76 -19.25 -2.81 8.61
CA HIS A 76 -20.33 -3.04 7.65
C HIS A 76 -21.67 -2.39 8.01
N THR A 77 -21.88 -2.03 9.28
CA THR A 77 -23.10 -1.33 9.72
C THR A 77 -23.02 0.19 9.51
N LEU A 78 -21.83 0.70 9.21
CA LEU A 78 -21.60 2.11 8.90
C LEU A 78 -21.84 2.33 7.40
N ALA A 79 -22.55 3.40 7.05
CA ALA A 79 -22.87 3.75 5.66
C ALA A 79 -21.66 4.41 4.96
N ASP A 80 -20.52 3.74 4.98
CA ASP A 80 -19.25 4.20 4.43
C ASP A 80 -18.64 3.12 3.54
N ASP A 81 -18.65 3.38 2.23
CA ASP A 81 -18.18 2.44 1.21
C ASP A 81 -16.66 2.24 1.25
N ALA A 82 -15.90 3.27 1.59
CA ALA A 82 -14.45 3.17 1.71
C ALA A 82 -14.07 2.29 2.91
N LEU A 83 -14.74 2.52 4.04
CA LEU A 83 -14.57 1.71 5.24
C LEU A 83 -14.97 0.25 5.01
N ARG A 84 -16.07 0.02 4.28
CA ARG A 84 -16.52 -1.32 3.90
C ARG A 84 -15.50 -2.04 3.02
N LEU A 85 -14.89 -1.36 2.06
CA LEU A 85 -13.87 -1.95 1.18
C LEU A 85 -12.60 -2.32 1.95
N VAL A 86 -12.16 -1.46 2.86
CA VAL A 86 -11.02 -1.73 3.76
C VAL A 86 -11.35 -2.91 4.68
N ALA A 87 -12.57 -2.97 5.21
CA ALA A 87 -13.00 -4.05 6.09
C ALA A 87 -12.99 -5.42 5.40
N VAL A 88 -13.42 -5.51 4.14
CA VAL A 88 -13.39 -6.76 3.36
C VAL A 88 -11.95 -7.24 3.14
N ARG A 89 -11.01 -6.32 2.83
CA ARG A 89 -9.60 -6.68 2.66
C ARG A 89 -8.97 -7.18 3.96
N LEU A 90 -9.28 -6.52 5.08
CA LEU A 90 -8.85 -6.97 6.40
C LEU A 90 -9.47 -8.32 6.76
N PHE A 91 -10.73 -8.55 6.39
CA PHE A 91 -11.40 -9.82 6.65
C PHE A 91 -10.61 -10.98 6.04
N THR A 92 -10.18 -10.88 4.78
CA THR A 92 -9.34 -11.90 4.14
C THR A 92 -8.05 -12.18 4.92
N TYR A 93 -7.40 -11.14 5.46
CA TYR A 93 -6.18 -11.29 6.25
C TYR A 93 -6.42 -12.03 7.57
N PHE A 94 -7.45 -11.66 8.33
CA PHE A 94 -7.76 -12.29 9.61
C PHE A 94 -8.47 -13.65 9.46
N ASP A 95 -9.13 -13.89 8.33
CA ASP A 95 -9.76 -15.17 8.00
C ASP A 95 -8.73 -16.23 7.60
N ASP A 96 -7.59 -15.81 7.05
CA ASP A 96 -6.51 -16.74 6.70
C ASP A 96 -5.89 -17.40 7.95
N PRO A 97 -6.03 -18.72 8.12
CA PRO A 97 -5.43 -19.45 9.24
C PRO A 97 -3.90 -19.43 9.21
N ARG A 98 -3.26 -19.12 8.07
CA ARG A 98 -1.80 -19.07 7.91
C ARG A 98 -1.21 -17.67 8.16
N GLY A 99 -1.88 -16.61 7.70
CA GLY A 99 -1.43 -15.22 7.87
C GLY A 99 -1.55 -14.69 9.29
N TRP A 100 -2.56 -15.13 10.05
CA TRP A 100 -2.77 -14.71 11.43
C TRP A 100 -1.98 -15.57 12.44
N GLY A 101 -1.93 -16.89 12.23
CA GLY A 101 -1.45 -17.87 13.20
C GLY A 101 0.08 -17.98 13.33
N LEU A 102 0.85 -17.50 12.36
CA LEU A 102 2.32 -17.60 12.39
C LEU A 102 3.01 -16.42 13.10
N SER A 103 2.28 -15.35 13.41
CA SER A 103 2.84 -14.12 13.98
C SER A 103 3.10 -14.19 15.49
N LEU A 104 2.73 -15.29 16.17
CA LEU A 104 2.83 -15.45 17.62
C LEU A 104 3.72 -16.63 18.08
N GLN A 105 4.67 -17.08 17.26
CA GLN A 105 5.57 -18.20 17.57
C GLN A 105 7.07 -17.85 17.65
N ARG A 106 7.45 -16.61 18.01
CA ARG A 106 8.85 -16.28 18.29
C ARG A 106 9.07 -15.78 19.71
#